data_AF-A0A1E3NEF4-F1
#
_entry.id   AF-A0A1E3NEF4-F1
#
_cell.length_a   1.000
_cell.length_b   1.000
_cell.length_c   1.000
_cell.angle_alpha   90.00
_cell.angle_beta   90.00
_cell.angle_gamma   90.00
#
_symmetry.space_group_name_H-M   'P 1'
#
loop_
_entity.id
_entity.type
_entity.pdbx_description
1 polymer ?
#
loop_
_entity_poly.entity_id
_entity_poly.type
_entity_poly.pdbx_seq_one_letter_code
_entity_poly.pdbx_strand_id
1 'polypeptide(L)'
;MYLTPEKELYTVIQQYYSGKYAEIVALDLDTEFDFSNVLYDIEAHFYKIRSLLLLENYKEAAEFLAALEKRVISNNENNLIDTKTTQVLLTDVKVLNSFIDFKKLNSIDNDLLDSVDDSTPSLALVYKGIIKSDQKLSASSPDLDLESYIHLLFANFASGNKEIDPSTIIGLKNHYSDSLILAFAIAWLGLSAPTTPNSDDSLANPKNSYYFFDELSSSANTDSAKNAINLLACHLKLGNVPEALEVIEKLKTLPSADALSSWNYSLLINKIALSSITSNTVEREELLAQIEKDYPASSYVSDLKEKNELFDSIVSTYN
;
A
#
# COMPACT_ATOMS: atom_id res chain seq x y z
N MET A 1 -0.91 -18.98 16.17
CA MET A 1 -1.04 -19.62 14.85
C MET A 1 -2.02 -18.75 14.07
N TYR A 2 -1.54 -17.98 13.09
CA TYR A 2 -2.38 -16.99 12.42
C TYR A 2 -3.46 -17.70 11.60
N LEU A 3 -4.68 -17.53 12.07
CA LEU A 3 -5.90 -17.98 11.43
C LEU A 3 -6.03 -17.26 10.10
N THR A 4 -6.50 -17.94 9.06
CA THR A 4 -7.05 -17.33 7.84
C THR A 4 -8.14 -16.34 8.28
N PRO A 5 -7.87 -15.02 8.34
CA PRO A 5 -8.61 -14.12 9.23
C PRO A 5 -9.81 -13.47 8.56
N GLU A 6 -10.32 -14.05 7.47
CA GLU A 6 -11.06 -13.21 6.54
C GLU A 6 -12.53 -13.00 6.89
N LYS A 7 -13.23 -13.83 7.67
CA LYS A 7 -14.69 -13.63 7.80
C LYS A 7 -15.08 -12.45 8.70
N GLU A 8 -14.53 -12.37 9.91
CA GLU A 8 -14.91 -11.32 10.88
C GLU A 8 -14.22 -9.99 10.58
N LEU A 9 -13.02 -10.04 10.00
CA LEU A 9 -12.28 -8.84 9.58
C LEU A 9 -12.51 -8.47 8.12
N TYR A 10 -13.33 -9.22 7.38
CA TYR A 10 -13.48 -9.06 5.92
C TYR A 10 -13.69 -7.60 5.54
N THR A 11 -14.69 -6.98 6.14
CA THR A 11 -15.11 -5.62 5.81
C THR A 11 -14.00 -4.62 6.11
N VAL A 12 -13.37 -4.73 7.30
CA VAL A 12 -12.28 -3.83 7.73
C VAL A 12 -11.08 -3.96 6.80
N ILE A 13 -10.66 -5.19 6.51
CA ILE A 13 -9.55 -5.52 5.60
C ILE A 13 -9.85 -5.02 4.18
N GLN A 14 -11.06 -5.27 3.69
CA GLN A 14 -11.51 -4.88 2.36
C GLN A 14 -11.53 -3.36 2.19
N GLN A 15 -12.07 -2.63 3.16
CA GLN A 15 -12.04 -1.17 3.18
C GLN A 15 -10.61 -0.64 3.27
N TYR A 16 -9.75 -1.27 4.08
CA TYR A 16 -8.39 -0.79 4.32
C TYR A 16 -7.55 -0.88 3.05
N TYR A 17 -7.55 -2.05 2.41
CA TYR A 17 -6.84 -2.23 1.15
C TYR A 17 -7.47 -1.48 -0.01
N SER A 18 -8.76 -1.14 0.06
CA SER A 18 -9.40 -0.23 -0.90
C SER A 18 -9.11 1.24 -0.62
N GLY A 19 -8.46 1.61 0.48
CA GLY A 19 -8.15 3.01 0.79
C GLY A 19 -9.33 3.81 1.35
N LYS A 20 -10.33 3.13 1.92
CA LYS A 20 -11.49 3.74 2.61
C LYS A 20 -11.17 4.01 4.08
N TYR A 21 -10.08 4.72 4.33
CA TYR A 21 -9.54 4.93 5.68
C TYR A 21 -10.52 5.67 6.59
N ALA A 22 -11.21 6.71 6.08
CA ALA A 22 -12.19 7.47 6.85
C ALA A 22 -13.39 6.62 7.29
N GLU A 23 -13.82 5.65 6.45
CA GLU A 23 -14.90 4.74 6.81
C GLU A 23 -14.49 3.85 7.98
N ILE A 24 -13.26 3.33 7.98
CA ILE A 24 -12.73 2.51 9.08
C ILE A 24 -12.61 3.32 10.37
N VAL A 25 -12.13 4.56 10.28
CA VAL A 25 -12.02 5.44 11.45
C VAL A 25 -13.38 5.72 12.08
N ALA A 26 -14.43 5.81 11.27
CA ALA A 26 -15.79 6.04 11.75
C ALA A 26 -16.44 4.81 12.41
N LEU A 27 -15.90 3.60 12.21
CA LEU A 27 -16.42 2.37 12.83
C LEU A 27 -16.27 2.40 14.35
N ASP A 28 -17.28 1.97 15.07
CA ASP A 28 -17.19 1.69 16.50
C ASP A 28 -16.91 0.20 16.73
N LEU A 29 -15.62 -0.15 16.73
CA LEU A 29 -15.16 -1.53 16.83
C LEU A 29 -15.56 -2.22 18.14
N ASP A 30 -15.87 -1.46 19.20
CA ASP A 30 -16.22 -2.02 20.50
C ASP A 30 -17.73 -2.29 20.64
N THR A 31 -18.57 -1.69 19.79
CA THR A 31 -20.04 -1.84 19.88
C THR A 31 -20.67 -2.44 18.63
N GLU A 32 -20.12 -2.18 17.45
CA GLU A 32 -20.68 -2.64 16.16
C GLU A 32 -20.18 -4.04 15.77
N PHE A 33 -19.10 -4.52 16.40
CA PHE A 33 -18.45 -5.79 16.09
C PHE A 33 -18.37 -6.68 17.32
N ASP A 34 -18.64 -7.97 17.11
CA ASP A 34 -18.47 -9.02 18.12
C ASP A 34 -17.44 -10.02 17.59
N PHE A 35 -16.19 -9.86 18.03
CA PHE A 35 -15.08 -10.70 17.58
C PHE A 35 -15.03 -11.98 18.40
N SER A 36 -15.07 -13.13 17.74
CA SER A 36 -14.98 -14.44 18.41
C SER A 36 -13.57 -14.74 18.93
N ASN A 37 -12.56 -14.01 18.43
CA ASN A 37 -11.17 -14.12 18.82
C ASN A 37 -10.60 -12.74 19.16
N VAL A 38 -9.97 -12.65 20.32
CA VAL A 38 -9.29 -11.44 20.81
C VAL A 38 -8.19 -10.92 19.87
N LEU A 39 -7.55 -11.80 19.10
CA LEU A 39 -6.56 -11.38 18.10
C LEU A 39 -7.22 -10.67 16.92
N TYR A 40 -8.46 -11.00 16.57
CA TYR A 40 -9.19 -10.27 15.52
C TYR A 40 -9.58 -8.88 16.00
N ASP A 41 -10.05 -8.77 17.25
CA ASP A 41 -10.30 -7.48 17.88
C ASP A 41 -9.05 -6.58 17.86
N ILE A 42 -7.91 -7.11 18.29
CA ILE A 42 -6.62 -6.38 18.28
C ILE A 42 -6.25 -5.96 16.85
N GLU A 43 -6.39 -6.86 15.88
CA GLU A 43 -6.05 -6.59 14.47
C GLU A 43 -6.96 -5.51 13.86
N ALA A 44 -8.27 -5.53 14.14
CA ALA A 44 -9.21 -4.50 13.71
C ALA A 44 -8.78 -3.12 14.23
N HIS A 45 -8.36 -3.05 15.49
CA HIS A 45 -7.83 -1.83 16.09
C HIS A 45 -6.54 -1.36 15.42
N PHE A 46 -5.64 -2.27 15.04
CA PHE A 46 -4.47 -1.90 14.23
C PHE A 46 -4.87 -1.32 12.88
N TYR A 47 -5.85 -1.87 12.16
CA TYR A 47 -6.33 -1.28 10.90
C TYR A 47 -6.93 0.11 11.10
N LYS A 48 -7.68 0.34 12.18
CA LYS A 48 -8.19 1.68 12.52
C LYS A 48 -7.08 2.68 12.83
N ILE A 49 -6.09 2.28 13.62
CA ILE A 49 -4.90 3.10 13.92
C ILE A 49 -4.13 3.42 12.64
N ARG A 50 -3.84 2.42 11.81
CA ARG A 50 -3.13 2.61 10.53
C ARG A 50 -3.90 3.51 9.57
N SER A 51 -5.24 3.42 9.59
CA SER A 51 -6.11 4.35 8.84
C SER A 51 -5.98 5.79 9.34
N LEU A 52 -5.95 6.02 10.67
CA LEU A 52 -5.67 7.34 11.24
C LEU A 52 -4.29 7.86 10.84
N LEU A 53 -3.27 7.00 10.83
CA LEU A 53 -1.91 7.37 10.40
C LEU A 53 -1.86 7.81 8.93
N LEU A 54 -2.59 7.11 8.05
CA LEU A 54 -2.68 7.44 6.62
C LEU A 54 -3.49 8.72 6.35
N LEU A 55 -4.40 9.06 7.27
CA LEU A 55 -5.13 10.33 7.30
C LEU A 55 -4.39 11.44 8.06
N GLU A 56 -3.13 11.20 8.45
CA GLU A 56 -2.28 12.13 9.21
C GLU A 56 -2.86 12.58 10.57
N ASN A 57 -3.84 11.83 11.11
CA ASN A 57 -4.44 12.09 12.42
C ASN A 57 -3.63 11.41 13.54
N TYR A 58 -2.41 11.90 13.72
CA TYR A 58 -1.44 11.31 14.65
C TYR A 58 -1.82 11.44 16.13
N LYS A 59 -2.63 12.45 16.48
CA LYS A 59 -3.07 12.65 17.87
C LYS A 59 -4.02 11.52 18.28
N GLU A 60 -5.06 11.31 17.49
CA GLU A 60 -6.04 10.26 17.76
C GLU A 60 -5.40 8.86 17.62
N ALA A 61 -4.51 8.67 16.64
CA ALA A 61 -3.77 7.41 16.50
C ALA A 61 -2.98 7.05 17.78
N ALA A 62 -2.31 8.02 18.41
CA ALA A 62 -1.58 7.81 19.66
C ALA A 62 -2.51 7.46 20.84
N GLU A 63 -3.68 8.09 20.91
CA GLU A 63 -4.69 7.79 21.94
C GLU A 63 -5.22 6.35 21.80
N PHE A 64 -5.55 5.92 20.58
CA PHE A 64 -5.96 4.53 20.31
C PHE A 64 -4.83 3.52 20.54
N LEU A 65 -3.57 3.85 20.20
CA LEU A 65 -2.41 2.99 20.51
C LEU A 65 -2.24 2.76 22.01
N ALA A 66 -2.36 3.81 22.82
CA ALA A 66 -2.26 3.69 24.28
C ALA A 66 -3.40 2.84 24.87
N ALA A 67 -4.60 2.90 24.29
CA ALA A 67 -5.71 2.03 24.67
C ALA A 67 -5.45 0.57 24.26
N LEU A 68 -4.95 0.35 23.04
CA LEU A 68 -4.63 -0.97 22.52
C LEU A 68 -3.51 -1.63 23.33
N GLU A 69 -2.48 -0.89 23.73
CA GLU A 69 -1.40 -1.38 24.58
C GLU A 69 -1.94 -1.98 25.89
N LYS A 70 -2.82 -1.24 26.58
CA LYS A 70 -3.47 -1.70 27.82
C LYS A 70 -4.32 -2.95 27.56
N ARG A 71 -5.02 -3.00 26.43
CA ARG A 71 -5.84 -4.14 26.02
C ARG A 71 -4.98 -5.39 25.81
N VAL A 72 -3.86 -5.27 25.09
CA VAL A 72 -2.90 -6.35 24.86
C VAL A 72 -2.35 -6.88 26.19
N ILE A 73 -1.91 -5.99 27.10
CA ILE A 73 -1.41 -6.38 28.42
C ILE A 73 -2.48 -7.14 29.21
N SER A 74 -3.70 -6.60 29.28
CA SER A 74 -4.81 -7.22 30.02
C SER A 74 -5.19 -8.60 29.46
N ASN A 75 -5.18 -8.76 28.14
CA ASN A 75 -5.48 -10.05 27.50
C ASN A 75 -4.42 -11.12 27.82
N ASN A 76 -3.14 -10.74 27.94
CA ASN A 76 -2.08 -11.63 28.38
C ASN A 76 -2.24 -12.01 29.86
N GLU A 77 -2.54 -11.04 30.74
CA GLU A 77 -2.80 -11.29 32.17
C GLU A 77 -3.98 -12.25 32.39
N ASN A 78 -4.99 -12.17 31.51
CA ASN A 78 -6.15 -13.05 31.51
C ASN A 78 -5.93 -14.37 30.72
N ASN A 79 -4.72 -14.64 30.24
CA ASN A 79 -4.35 -15.83 29.45
C ASN A 79 -5.16 -16.01 28.15
N LEU A 80 -5.66 -14.92 27.55
CA LEU A 80 -6.37 -14.93 26.27
C LEU A 80 -5.40 -14.89 25.08
N ILE A 81 -4.18 -14.39 25.29
CA ILE A 81 -3.07 -14.42 24.33
C ILE A 81 -1.80 -14.88 25.04
N ASP A 82 -0.89 -15.54 24.32
CA ASP A 82 0.37 -16.00 24.91
C ASP A 82 1.43 -14.89 24.97
N THR A 83 2.46 -15.11 25.79
CA THR A 83 3.53 -14.13 26.02
C THR A 83 4.33 -13.80 24.77
N LYS A 84 4.54 -14.76 23.86
CA LYS A 84 5.29 -14.52 22.63
C LYS A 84 4.50 -13.61 21.70
N THR A 85 3.21 -13.89 21.50
CA THR A 85 2.32 -13.02 20.72
C THR A 85 2.21 -11.63 21.36
N THR A 86 2.07 -11.56 22.68
CA THR A 86 2.05 -10.30 23.42
C THR A 86 3.29 -9.44 23.14
N GLN A 87 4.47 -10.06 23.16
CA GLN A 87 5.73 -9.35 22.91
C GLN A 87 5.80 -8.77 21.49
N VAL A 88 5.31 -9.50 20.48
CA VAL A 88 5.24 -9.03 19.08
C VAL A 88 4.30 -7.82 18.99
N LEU A 89 3.06 -7.95 19.50
CA LEU A 89 2.06 -6.89 19.44
C LEU A 89 2.51 -5.61 20.18
N LEU A 90 3.17 -5.75 21.34
CA LEU A 90 3.74 -4.61 22.06
C LEU A 90 4.91 -3.97 21.32
N THR A 91 5.66 -4.75 20.53
CA THR A 91 6.72 -4.20 19.67
C THR A 91 6.11 -3.40 18.53
N ASP A 92 5.04 -3.91 17.90
CA ASP A 92 4.29 -3.19 16.87
C ASP A 92 3.75 -1.85 17.41
N VAL A 93 3.13 -1.85 18.59
CA VAL A 93 2.64 -0.62 19.25
C VAL A 93 3.77 0.39 19.48
N LYS A 94 4.93 -0.05 19.99
CA LYS A 94 6.08 0.84 20.24
C LYS A 94 6.62 1.44 18.94
N VAL A 95 6.76 0.63 17.89
CA VAL A 95 7.26 1.13 16.59
C VAL A 95 6.27 2.08 15.93
N LEU A 96 4.96 1.84 16.05
CA LEU A 96 3.96 2.80 15.56
C LEU A 96 3.99 4.12 16.32
N ASN A 97 4.22 4.11 17.63
CA ASN A 97 4.45 5.36 18.39
C ASN A 97 5.73 6.07 17.93
N SER A 98 6.81 5.34 17.68
CA SER A 98 8.04 5.90 17.11
C SER A 98 7.81 6.49 15.71
N PHE A 99 6.95 5.87 14.88
CA PHE A 99 6.53 6.44 13.60
C PHE A 99 5.76 7.76 13.76
N ILE A 100 4.87 7.86 14.76
CA ILE A 100 4.17 9.10 15.07
C ILE A 100 5.17 10.21 15.48
N ASP A 101 6.14 9.89 16.32
CA ASP A 101 7.19 10.83 16.74
C ASP A 101 8.09 11.23 15.57
N PHE A 102 8.42 10.30 14.69
CA PHE A 102 9.13 10.59 13.44
C PHE A 102 8.34 11.57 12.57
N LYS A 103 7.04 11.36 12.36
CA LYS A 103 6.21 12.27 11.55
C LYS A 103 6.01 13.64 12.18
N LYS A 104 5.85 13.72 13.51
CA LYS A 104 5.56 14.99 14.20
C LYS A 104 6.81 15.79 14.56
N LEU A 105 7.89 15.11 14.93
CA LEU A 105 9.08 15.71 15.55
C LEU A 105 10.36 15.44 14.75
N ASN A 106 10.30 14.64 13.69
CA ASN A 106 11.48 14.13 12.97
C ASN A 106 12.47 13.42 13.92
N SER A 107 11.94 12.77 14.96
CA SER A 107 12.71 12.03 15.97
C SER A 107 12.73 10.54 15.63
N ILE A 108 13.88 9.90 15.78
CA ILE A 108 14.07 8.47 15.49
C ILE A 108 14.63 7.78 16.73
N ASP A 109 13.90 6.79 17.25
CA ASP A 109 14.36 5.90 18.31
C ASP A 109 15.18 4.74 17.70
N ASN A 110 16.49 4.93 17.58
CA ASN A 110 17.36 3.93 16.97
C ASN A 110 17.45 2.64 17.78
N ASP A 111 17.49 2.72 19.11
CA ASP A 111 17.64 1.55 19.98
C ASP A 111 16.41 0.63 19.84
N LEU A 112 15.20 1.21 19.80
CA LEU A 112 13.98 0.45 19.53
C LEU A 112 14.03 -0.18 18.13
N LEU A 113 14.34 0.59 17.09
CA LEU A 113 14.30 0.10 15.70
C LEU A 113 15.38 -0.97 15.43
N ASP A 114 16.55 -0.86 16.07
CA ASP A 114 17.62 -1.86 15.94
C ASP A 114 17.32 -3.13 16.74
N SER A 115 16.37 -3.09 17.68
CA SER A 115 15.88 -4.26 18.42
C SER A 115 14.80 -5.06 17.68
N VAL A 116 14.20 -4.51 16.62
CA VAL A 116 13.18 -5.20 15.81
C VAL A 116 13.83 -6.37 15.06
N ASP A 117 13.21 -7.54 15.15
CA ASP A 117 13.64 -8.74 14.44
C ASP A 117 13.41 -8.60 12.94
N ASP A 118 14.49 -8.56 12.16
CA ASP A 118 14.46 -8.45 10.71
C ASP A 118 14.11 -9.77 10.00
N SER A 119 14.08 -10.89 10.71
CA SER A 119 13.81 -12.21 10.13
C SER A 119 12.31 -12.56 10.11
N THR A 120 11.54 -11.96 11.02
CA THR A 120 10.11 -12.20 11.21
C THR A 120 9.29 -11.06 10.59
N PRO A 121 8.41 -11.33 9.60
CA PRO A 121 7.52 -10.30 9.09
C PRO A 121 6.60 -9.81 10.22
N SER A 122 6.51 -8.49 10.38
CA SER A 122 5.68 -7.82 11.37
C SER A 122 5.43 -6.38 10.96
N LEU A 123 4.40 -5.77 11.54
CA LEU A 123 4.10 -4.36 11.34
C LEU A 123 5.27 -3.48 11.79
N ALA A 124 5.92 -3.83 12.90
CA ALA A 124 7.15 -3.20 13.37
C ALA A 124 8.25 -3.20 12.29
N LEU A 125 8.46 -4.33 11.59
CA LEU A 125 9.46 -4.40 10.53
C LEU A 125 9.11 -3.53 9.32
N VAL A 126 7.83 -3.47 8.95
CA VAL A 126 7.34 -2.58 7.88
C VAL A 126 7.63 -1.12 8.24
N TYR A 127 7.23 -0.68 9.43
CA TYR A 127 7.41 0.71 9.84
C TYR A 127 8.86 1.08 10.12
N LYS A 128 9.71 0.13 10.56
CA LYS A 128 11.16 0.29 10.58
C LYS A 128 11.69 0.66 9.19
N GLY A 129 11.25 -0.05 8.14
CA GLY A 129 11.65 0.25 6.76
C GLY A 129 11.18 1.61 6.26
N ILE A 130 10.01 2.07 6.72
CA ILE A 130 9.51 3.41 6.39
C ILE A 130 10.32 4.50 7.10
N ILE A 131 10.69 4.31 8.37
CA ILE A 131 11.46 5.29 9.15
C ILE A 131 12.93 5.29 8.70
N LYS A 132 13.52 4.12 8.50
CA LYS A 132 14.89 3.90 8.02
C LYS A 132 14.88 3.49 6.55
N SER A 133 14.47 4.42 5.68
CA SER A 133 14.28 4.18 4.24
C SER A 133 15.54 3.76 3.49
N ASP A 134 16.72 3.92 4.10
CA ASP A 134 18.03 3.51 3.58
C ASP A 134 18.38 2.05 3.91
N GLN A 135 17.70 1.43 4.88
CA GLN A 135 17.94 0.05 5.29
C GLN A 135 17.22 -0.96 4.39
N LYS A 136 17.96 -1.98 3.97
CA LYS A 136 17.41 -3.10 3.21
C LYS A 136 16.84 -4.14 4.17
N LEU A 137 15.53 -4.25 4.18
CA LEU A 137 14.81 -5.21 5.02
C LEU A 137 14.20 -6.31 4.16
N SER A 138 14.24 -7.55 4.64
CA SER A 138 13.60 -8.68 3.97
C SER A 138 13.17 -9.72 5.01
N ALA A 139 11.93 -10.14 4.95
CA ALA A 139 11.45 -11.25 5.76
C ALA A 139 11.83 -12.60 5.12
N SER A 140 12.07 -13.60 5.98
CA SER A 140 12.55 -14.92 5.56
C SER A 140 11.43 -15.87 5.08
N SER A 141 10.20 -15.66 5.54
CA SER A 141 9.03 -16.48 5.23
C SER A 141 7.73 -15.65 5.36
N PRO A 142 6.66 -16.00 4.61
CA PRO A 142 5.32 -15.41 4.78
C PRO A 142 4.53 -15.93 5.98
N ASP A 143 4.98 -16.99 6.67
CA ASP A 143 4.14 -17.82 7.58
C ASP A 143 3.66 -17.13 8.87
N LEU A 144 4.16 -15.92 9.16
CA LEU A 144 3.78 -15.17 10.37
C LEU A 144 2.89 -13.97 10.04
N ASP A 145 3.20 -13.25 8.97
CA ASP A 145 2.45 -12.09 8.54
C ASP A 145 2.64 -11.92 7.03
N LEU A 146 1.63 -12.36 6.28
CA LEU A 146 1.62 -12.29 4.83
C LEU A 146 1.60 -10.83 4.33
N GLU A 147 0.89 -9.93 5.02
CA GLU A 147 0.83 -8.52 4.63
C GLU A 147 2.22 -7.88 4.72
N SER A 148 2.87 -8.03 5.88
CA SER A 148 4.21 -7.47 6.09
C SER A 148 5.23 -8.11 5.15
N TYR A 149 5.14 -9.41 4.89
CA TYR A 149 6.00 -10.08 3.91
C TYR A 149 5.82 -9.50 2.49
N ILE A 150 4.58 -9.37 2.02
CA ILE A 150 4.27 -8.77 0.71
C ILE A 150 4.76 -7.32 0.66
N HIS A 151 4.52 -6.53 1.70
CA HIS A 151 4.99 -5.15 1.76
C HIS A 151 6.50 -5.05 1.57
N LEU A 152 7.28 -5.86 2.29
CA LEU A 152 8.74 -5.86 2.20
C LEU A 152 9.23 -6.29 0.80
N LEU A 153 8.56 -7.23 0.15
CA LEU A 153 8.88 -7.59 -1.23
C LEU A 153 8.68 -6.41 -2.19
N PHE A 154 7.55 -5.70 -2.10
CA PHE A 154 7.25 -4.54 -2.94
C PHE A 154 8.13 -3.31 -2.61
N ALA A 155 8.49 -3.09 -1.35
CA ALA A 155 9.44 -2.05 -0.97
C ALA A 155 10.83 -2.28 -1.61
N ASN A 156 11.31 -3.52 -1.58
CA ASN A 156 12.56 -3.89 -2.25
C ASN A 156 12.49 -3.73 -3.77
N PHE A 157 11.34 -4.00 -4.39
CA PHE A 157 11.12 -3.76 -5.82
C PHE A 157 11.17 -2.28 -6.18
N ALA A 158 10.43 -1.45 -5.45
CA ALA A 158 10.36 -0.01 -5.70
C ALA A 158 11.72 0.69 -5.55
N SER A 159 12.59 0.20 -4.68
CA SER A 159 13.96 0.72 -4.50
C SER A 159 14.95 0.35 -5.63
N GLY A 160 14.50 -0.30 -6.71
CA GLY A 160 15.35 -0.71 -7.84
C GLY A 160 16.31 -1.85 -7.52
N ASN A 161 16.19 -2.45 -6.33
CA ASN A 161 17.18 -3.36 -5.78
C ASN A 161 16.98 -4.83 -6.17
N LYS A 162 15.79 -5.22 -6.63
CA LYS A 162 15.45 -6.56 -7.15
C LYS A 162 14.20 -6.50 -8.04
N GLU A 163 14.17 -7.29 -9.11
CA GLU A 163 12.92 -7.70 -9.74
C GLU A 163 12.15 -8.63 -8.79
N ILE A 164 10.83 -8.46 -8.67
CA ILE A 164 10.00 -9.48 -8.03
C ILE A 164 9.80 -10.58 -9.05
N ASP A 165 10.30 -11.78 -8.76
CA ASP A 165 9.92 -12.96 -9.50
C ASP A 165 8.42 -13.23 -9.27
N PRO A 166 7.55 -13.10 -10.31
CA PRO A 166 6.12 -13.31 -10.15
C PRO A 166 5.77 -14.69 -9.61
N SER A 167 6.62 -15.70 -9.85
CA SER A 167 6.42 -17.05 -9.33
C SER A 167 6.45 -17.12 -7.80
N THR A 168 7.19 -16.21 -7.15
CA THR A 168 7.25 -16.11 -5.68
C THR A 168 5.89 -15.74 -5.12
N ILE A 169 5.26 -14.69 -5.65
CA ILE A 169 3.93 -14.24 -5.19
C ILE A 169 2.84 -15.22 -5.64
N ILE A 170 2.87 -15.66 -6.90
CA ILE A 170 1.87 -16.59 -7.42
C ILE A 170 1.89 -17.92 -6.65
N GLY A 171 3.07 -18.41 -6.26
CA GLY A 171 3.22 -19.63 -5.48
C GLY A 171 2.53 -19.59 -4.11
N LEU A 172 2.37 -18.39 -3.52
CA LEU A 172 1.66 -18.22 -2.24
C LEU A 172 0.17 -18.55 -2.34
N LYS A 173 -0.42 -18.49 -3.54
CA LYS A 173 -1.86 -18.73 -3.74
C LYS A 173 -2.30 -20.13 -3.32
N ASN A 174 -1.39 -21.11 -3.34
CA ASN A 174 -1.68 -22.47 -2.90
C ASN A 174 -1.89 -22.57 -1.39
N HIS A 175 -1.31 -21.66 -0.61
CA HIS A 175 -1.33 -21.67 0.86
C HIS A 175 -2.26 -20.59 1.43
N TYR A 176 -2.41 -19.48 0.72
CA TYR A 176 -3.18 -18.31 1.11
C TYR A 176 -4.27 -18.02 0.08
N SER A 177 -4.98 -19.08 -0.36
CA SER A 177 -6.13 -18.96 -1.23
C SER A 177 -7.15 -18.03 -0.58
N ASP A 178 -7.63 -17.05 -1.34
CA ASP A 178 -8.59 -16.01 -0.95
C ASP A 178 -8.00 -14.77 -0.23
N SER A 179 -6.71 -14.78 0.12
CA SER A 179 -6.07 -13.61 0.74
C SER A 179 -6.20 -12.34 -0.12
N LEU A 180 -6.90 -11.33 0.41
CA LEU A 180 -7.11 -10.08 -0.32
C LEU A 180 -5.80 -9.36 -0.65
N ILE A 181 -4.85 -9.28 0.29
CA ILE A 181 -3.53 -8.66 0.05
C ILE A 181 -2.75 -9.39 -1.05
N LEU A 182 -2.89 -10.72 -1.12
CA LEU A 182 -2.28 -11.50 -2.18
C LEU A 182 -2.93 -11.19 -3.54
N ALA A 183 -4.26 -11.01 -3.59
CA ALA A 183 -4.95 -10.61 -4.81
C ALA A 183 -4.49 -9.22 -5.30
N PHE A 184 -4.34 -8.25 -4.40
CA PHE A 184 -3.75 -6.94 -4.72
C PHE A 184 -2.31 -7.07 -5.24
N ALA A 185 -1.47 -7.87 -4.57
CA ALA A 185 -0.09 -8.10 -5.01
C ALA A 185 -0.01 -8.69 -6.42
N ILE A 186 -0.84 -9.69 -6.73
CA ILE A 186 -0.90 -10.32 -8.06
C ILE A 186 -1.37 -9.30 -9.11
N ALA A 187 -2.36 -8.46 -8.80
CA ALA A 187 -2.85 -7.42 -9.70
C ALA A 187 -1.81 -6.31 -9.95
N TRP A 188 -1.05 -5.89 -8.93
CA TRP A 188 0.04 -4.93 -9.13
C TRP A 188 1.18 -5.51 -9.97
N LEU A 189 1.53 -6.79 -9.76
CA LEU A 189 2.49 -7.48 -10.64
C LEU A 189 1.98 -7.55 -12.08
N GLY A 190 0.69 -7.84 -12.27
CA GLY A 190 0.10 -7.87 -13.61
C GLY A 190 0.12 -6.52 -14.33
N LEU A 191 -0.01 -5.40 -13.61
CA LEU A 191 0.20 -4.05 -14.15
C LEU A 191 1.64 -3.78 -14.58
N SER A 192 2.62 -4.31 -13.84
CA SER A 192 4.04 -4.20 -14.18
C SER A 192 4.43 -5.07 -15.39
N ALA A 193 3.69 -6.15 -15.65
CA ALA A 193 3.98 -7.09 -16.72
C ALA A 193 3.87 -6.45 -18.13
N PRO A 194 4.64 -6.94 -19.11
CA PRO A 194 4.52 -6.47 -20.50
C PRO A 194 3.22 -6.98 -21.14
N THR A 195 2.62 -6.18 -22.01
CA THR A 195 1.46 -6.56 -22.83
C THR A 195 1.95 -7.37 -24.05
N THR A 196 2.21 -8.67 -23.88
CA THR A 196 2.64 -9.54 -24.99
C THR A 196 1.65 -10.69 -25.20
N PRO A 197 1.49 -11.24 -26.41
CA PRO A 197 0.46 -12.26 -26.70
C PRO A 197 0.52 -13.53 -25.83
N ASN A 198 1.69 -13.84 -25.26
CA ASN A 198 1.89 -15.01 -24.40
C ASN A 198 1.72 -14.70 -22.89
N SER A 199 1.40 -13.46 -22.52
CA SER A 199 1.18 -13.09 -21.12
C SER A 199 -0.19 -13.51 -20.56
N ASP A 200 -1.10 -13.97 -21.43
CA ASP A 200 -2.48 -14.32 -21.07
C ASP A 200 -2.57 -15.57 -20.16
N ASP A 201 -1.59 -16.46 -20.20
CA ASP A 201 -1.57 -17.68 -19.37
C ASP A 201 -1.02 -17.45 -17.94
N SER A 202 -0.45 -16.27 -17.68
CA SER A 202 0.04 -15.89 -16.35
C SER A 202 -1.10 -15.38 -15.46
N LEU A 203 -1.12 -15.77 -14.19
CA LEU A 203 -2.04 -15.18 -13.20
C LEU A 203 -1.78 -13.68 -13.00
N ALA A 204 -0.52 -13.24 -13.08
CA ALA A 204 -0.13 -11.84 -13.04
C ALA A 204 -0.02 -11.30 -14.46
N ASN A 205 -1.13 -10.77 -14.99
CA ASN A 205 -1.18 -10.13 -16.30
C ASN A 205 -2.08 -8.88 -16.30
N PRO A 206 -1.97 -7.99 -17.30
CA PRO A 206 -2.74 -6.74 -17.33
C PRO A 206 -4.26 -6.93 -17.38
N LYS A 207 -4.78 -7.99 -18.03
CA LYS A 207 -6.22 -8.27 -18.12
C LYS A 207 -6.78 -8.75 -16.79
N ASN A 208 -6.08 -9.64 -16.08
CA ASN A 208 -6.49 -10.08 -14.75
C ASN A 208 -6.49 -8.90 -13.75
N SER A 209 -5.50 -8.02 -13.87
CA SER A 209 -5.41 -6.80 -13.07
C SER A 209 -6.58 -5.86 -13.35
N TYR A 210 -6.93 -5.70 -14.63
CA TYR A 210 -8.13 -4.96 -15.04
C TYR A 210 -9.38 -5.52 -14.39
N TYR A 211 -9.68 -6.82 -14.53
CA TYR A 211 -10.88 -7.41 -13.96
C TYR A 211 -10.95 -7.25 -12.44
N PHE A 212 -9.81 -7.42 -11.75
CA PHE A 212 -9.74 -7.24 -10.30
C PHE A 212 -10.07 -5.80 -9.88
N PHE A 213 -9.44 -4.80 -10.51
CA PHE A 213 -9.69 -3.39 -10.14
C PHE A 213 -11.05 -2.88 -10.64
N ASP A 214 -11.59 -3.44 -11.72
CA ASP A 214 -12.93 -3.15 -12.22
C ASP A 214 -14.00 -3.64 -11.24
N GLU A 215 -13.86 -4.88 -10.74
CA GLU A 215 -14.72 -5.43 -9.70
C GLU A 215 -14.70 -4.57 -8.42
N LEU A 216 -13.50 -4.23 -7.94
CA LEU A 216 -13.34 -3.38 -6.76
C LEU A 216 -13.90 -1.97 -6.97
N SER A 217 -13.81 -1.42 -8.17
CA SER A 217 -14.34 -0.09 -8.50
C SER A 217 -15.85 -0.10 -8.70
N SER A 218 -16.47 -1.27 -8.80
CA SER A 218 -17.92 -1.42 -9.03
C SER A 218 -18.72 -1.72 -7.76
N SER A 219 -18.04 -2.04 -6.65
CA SER A 219 -18.68 -2.36 -5.36
C SER A 219 -18.66 -1.18 -4.39
N ALA A 220 -19.80 -0.89 -3.75
CA ALA A 220 -19.94 0.25 -2.83
C ALA A 220 -18.95 0.21 -1.64
N ASN A 221 -18.56 -0.98 -1.19
CA ASN A 221 -17.62 -1.16 -0.08
C ASN A 221 -16.16 -0.95 -0.46
N THR A 222 -15.84 -0.90 -1.75
CA THR A 222 -14.47 -0.82 -2.27
C THR A 222 -14.27 0.31 -3.28
N ASP A 223 -15.35 0.94 -3.74
CA ASP A 223 -15.29 2.07 -4.65
C ASP A 223 -14.60 3.27 -3.99
N SER A 224 -13.44 3.62 -4.51
CA SER A 224 -12.48 4.50 -3.86
C SER A 224 -11.54 5.12 -4.89
N ALA A 225 -10.92 6.25 -4.51
CA ALA A 225 -9.95 6.91 -5.37
C ALA A 225 -8.76 5.99 -5.68
N LYS A 226 -8.29 5.21 -4.69
CA LYS A 226 -7.21 4.22 -4.87
C LYS A 226 -7.55 3.20 -5.95
N ASN A 227 -8.71 2.55 -5.87
CA ASN A 227 -9.08 1.51 -6.83
C ASN A 227 -9.35 2.11 -8.21
N ALA A 228 -9.98 3.29 -8.28
CA ALA A 228 -10.15 4.01 -9.54
C ALA A 228 -8.81 4.42 -10.19
N ILE A 229 -7.80 4.83 -9.41
CA ILE A 229 -6.45 5.14 -9.94
C ILE A 229 -5.77 3.87 -10.49
N ASN A 230 -5.93 2.72 -9.81
CA ASN A 230 -5.41 1.45 -10.33
C ASN A 230 -6.15 1.02 -11.61
N LEU A 231 -7.48 1.19 -11.66
CA LEU A 231 -8.29 0.93 -12.85
C LEU A 231 -7.89 1.85 -14.03
N LEU A 232 -7.61 3.12 -13.76
CA LEU A 232 -7.06 4.06 -14.74
C LEU A 232 -5.74 3.53 -15.31
N ALA A 233 -4.82 3.07 -14.46
CA ALA A 233 -3.56 2.47 -14.91
C ALA A 233 -3.80 1.22 -15.79
N CYS A 234 -4.77 0.37 -15.46
CA CYS A 234 -5.18 -0.77 -16.28
C CYS A 234 -5.65 -0.33 -17.68
N HIS A 235 -6.56 0.64 -17.76
CA HIS A 235 -7.05 1.14 -19.06
C HIS A 235 -5.93 1.73 -19.91
N LEU A 236 -5.06 2.54 -19.32
CA LEU A 236 -3.89 3.11 -20.01
C LEU A 236 -2.95 2.01 -20.52
N LYS A 237 -2.67 1.00 -19.70
CA LYS A 237 -1.81 -0.14 -20.06
C LYS A 237 -2.41 -0.95 -21.21
N LEU A 238 -3.73 -1.12 -21.25
CA LEU A 238 -4.45 -1.87 -22.28
C LEU A 238 -4.74 -1.04 -23.54
N GLY A 239 -4.49 0.28 -23.53
CA GLY A 239 -4.78 1.17 -24.65
C GLY A 239 -6.26 1.59 -24.77
N ASN A 240 -7.05 1.38 -23.71
CA ASN A 240 -8.47 1.71 -23.62
C ASN A 240 -8.66 3.20 -23.25
N VAL A 241 -8.28 4.09 -24.17
CA VAL A 241 -8.24 5.55 -23.91
C VAL A 241 -9.61 6.16 -23.59
N PRO A 242 -10.71 5.84 -24.29
CA PRO A 242 -12.03 6.37 -23.95
C PRO A 242 -12.44 6.05 -22.51
N GLU A 243 -12.25 4.80 -22.08
CA GLU A 243 -12.57 4.34 -20.74
C GLU A 243 -11.63 4.97 -19.69
N ALA A 244 -10.36 5.18 -20.01
CA ALA A 244 -9.44 5.92 -19.14
C ALA A 244 -9.95 7.35 -18.84
N LEU A 245 -10.53 8.03 -19.83
CA LEU A 245 -11.14 9.36 -19.65
C LEU A 245 -12.39 9.28 -18.75
N GLU A 246 -13.23 8.25 -18.89
CA GLU A 246 -14.39 8.04 -18.01
C GLU A 246 -13.95 7.84 -16.55
N VAL A 247 -12.86 7.11 -16.31
CA VAL A 247 -12.31 6.95 -14.95
C VAL A 247 -11.79 8.28 -14.39
N ILE A 248 -11.20 9.15 -15.21
CA ILE A 248 -10.82 10.51 -14.79
C ILE A 248 -12.05 11.32 -14.36
N GLU A 249 -13.17 11.23 -15.10
CA GLU A 249 -14.40 11.91 -14.69
C GLU A 249 -14.97 11.33 -13.39
N LYS A 250 -14.95 10.00 -13.23
CA LYS A 250 -15.34 9.34 -11.97
C LYS A 250 -14.49 9.80 -10.79
N LEU A 251 -13.17 9.95 -10.97
CA LEU A 251 -12.28 10.43 -9.92
C LEU A 251 -12.63 11.83 -9.40
N LYS A 252 -13.29 12.67 -10.21
CA LYS A 252 -13.77 13.99 -9.78
C LYS A 252 -15.02 13.93 -8.90
N THR A 253 -15.78 12.84 -8.95
CA THR A 253 -17.02 12.66 -8.18
C THR A 253 -16.79 11.94 -6.86
N LEU A 254 -15.68 11.21 -6.75
CA LEU A 254 -15.29 10.55 -5.51
C LEU A 254 -14.90 11.58 -4.44
N PRO A 255 -15.18 11.32 -3.14
CA PRO A 255 -14.83 12.22 -2.05
C PRO A 255 -13.35 12.64 -2.13
N SER A 256 -13.12 13.94 -2.29
CA SER A 256 -11.85 14.49 -2.80
C SER A 256 -10.78 14.77 -1.73
N ALA A 257 -11.12 14.68 -0.44
CA ALA A 257 -10.28 15.11 0.69
C ALA A 257 -8.99 14.31 0.94
N ASP A 258 -9.18 13.15 1.58
CA ASP A 258 -8.14 12.63 2.49
C ASP A 258 -7.50 11.32 2.01
N ALA A 259 -8.17 10.58 1.12
CA ALA A 259 -7.61 9.36 0.52
C ALA A 259 -6.76 9.64 -0.72
N LEU A 260 -6.94 10.80 -1.36
CA LEU A 260 -6.21 11.20 -2.57
C LEU A 260 -4.77 11.67 -2.27
N SER A 261 -4.49 12.23 -1.10
CA SER A 261 -3.15 12.77 -0.77
C SER A 261 -2.06 11.69 -0.93
N SER A 262 -2.31 10.50 -0.39
CA SER A 262 -1.40 9.34 -0.47
C SER A 262 -1.27 8.76 -1.88
N TRP A 263 -2.21 9.04 -2.79
CA TRP A 263 -2.27 8.49 -4.15
C TRP A 263 -2.11 9.54 -5.26
N ASN A 264 -1.88 10.81 -4.89
CA ASN A 264 -1.81 11.93 -5.82
C ASN A 264 -0.63 11.78 -6.78
N TYR A 265 0.51 11.27 -6.30
CA TYR A 265 1.66 10.95 -7.17
C TYR A 265 1.26 9.98 -8.30
N SER A 266 0.61 8.85 -7.98
CA SER A 266 0.16 7.88 -8.97
C SER A 266 -0.87 8.45 -9.94
N LEU A 267 -1.78 9.31 -9.45
CA LEU A 267 -2.75 10.00 -10.31
C LEU A 267 -2.05 10.95 -11.30
N LEU A 268 -1.07 11.74 -10.85
CA LEU A 268 -0.30 12.64 -11.72
C LEU A 268 0.44 11.86 -12.81
N ILE A 269 1.11 10.76 -12.44
CA ILE A 269 1.79 9.88 -13.41
C ILE A 269 0.81 9.37 -14.47
N ASN A 270 -0.36 8.87 -14.06
CA ASN A 270 -1.36 8.38 -14.99
C ASN A 270 -1.91 9.49 -15.90
N LYS A 271 -2.11 10.71 -15.38
CA LYS A 271 -2.52 11.86 -16.19
C LYS A 271 -1.45 12.25 -17.21
N ILE A 272 -0.17 12.28 -16.81
CA ILE A 272 0.95 12.55 -17.74
C ILE A 272 0.98 11.52 -18.88
N ALA A 273 0.79 10.24 -18.55
CA ALA A 273 0.70 9.18 -19.55
C ALA A 273 -0.50 9.37 -20.49
N LEU A 274 -1.67 9.70 -19.96
CA LEU A 274 -2.88 9.96 -20.75
C LEU A 274 -2.70 11.18 -21.67
N SER A 275 -2.19 12.30 -21.18
CA SER A 275 -1.93 13.50 -21.99
C SER A 275 -0.86 13.22 -23.06
N SER A 276 0.09 12.33 -22.79
CA SER A 276 1.05 11.86 -23.79
C SER A 276 0.41 11.03 -24.90
N ILE A 277 -0.47 10.08 -24.54
CA ILE A 277 -1.18 9.22 -25.51
C ILE A 277 -2.15 10.04 -26.37
N THR A 278 -2.85 10.99 -25.77
CA THR A 278 -3.81 11.87 -26.45
C THR A 278 -3.17 13.05 -27.16
N SER A 279 -1.84 13.17 -27.11
CA SER A 279 -1.08 14.30 -27.69
C SER A 279 -1.49 15.68 -27.17
N ASN A 280 -1.97 15.78 -25.93
CA ASN A 280 -2.27 17.04 -25.26
C ASN A 280 -1.00 17.61 -24.61
N THR A 281 -0.18 18.32 -25.39
CA THR A 281 1.14 18.79 -24.94
C THR A 281 1.06 19.85 -23.84
N VAL A 282 0.05 20.73 -23.88
CA VAL A 282 -0.12 21.82 -22.90
C VAL A 282 -0.38 21.24 -21.50
N GLU A 283 -1.39 20.37 -21.40
CA GLU A 283 -1.72 19.72 -20.12
C GLU A 283 -0.55 18.86 -19.62
N ARG A 284 0.14 18.16 -20.54
CA ARG A 284 1.32 17.36 -20.18
C ARG A 284 2.41 18.22 -19.54
N GLU A 285 2.72 19.38 -20.12
CA GLU A 285 3.74 20.30 -19.59
C GLU A 285 3.35 20.86 -18.22
N GLU A 286 2.07 21.20 -18.01
CA GLU A 286 1.55 21.63 -16.72
C GLU A 286 1.70 20.53 -15.65
N LEU A 287 1.36 19.29 -16.00
CA LEU A 287 1.48 18.14 -15.10
C LEU A 287 2.94 17.77 -14.80
N LEU A 288 3.84 17.92 -15.78
CA LEU A 288 5.28 17.73 -15.59
C LEU A 288 5.86 18.78 -14.64
N ALA A 289 5.50 20.05 -14.82
CA ALA A 289 5.91 21.10 -13.88
C ALA A 289 5.36 20.85 -12.47
N GLN A 290 4.14 20.32 -12.37
CA GLN A 290 3.55 19.95 -11.09
C GLN A 290 4.31 18.80 -10.41
N ILE A 291 4.65 17.72 -11.12
CA ILE A 291 5.32 16.56 -10.50
C ILE A 291 6.75 16.90 -10.08
N GLU A 292 7.46 17.73 -10.84
CA GLU A 292 8.80 18.24 -10.46
C GLU A 292 8.76 19.10 -9.19
N LYS A 293 7.68 19.87 -9.01
CA LYS A 293 7.49 20.72 -7.83
C LYS A 293 7.06 19.92 -6.61
N ASP A 294 6.05 19.08 -6.75
CA ASP A 294 5.40 18.39 -5.63
C ASP A 294 6.17 17.13 -5.21
N TYR A 295 6.90 16.49 -6.15
CA TYR A 295 7.65 15.25 -5.93
C TYR A 295 9.07 15.28 -6.56
N PRO A 296 9.93 16.25 -6.18
CA PRO A 296 11.23 16.48 -6.82
C PRO A 296 12.21 15.31 -6.70
N ALA A 297 12.06 14.47 -5.69
CA ALA A 297 12.91 13.28 -5.45
C ALA A 297 12.29 11.97 -5.98
N SER A 298 11.21 12.04 -6.76
CA SER A 298 10.56 10.85 -7.31
C SER A 298 11.39 10.18 -8.40
N SER A 299 11.24 8.86 -8.55
CA SER A 299 11.92 8.09 -9.59
C SER A 299 11.58 8.57 -11.00
N TYR A 300 10.37 9.09 -11.22
CA TYR A 300 9.96 9.64 -12.52
C TYR A 300 10.75 10.90 -12.88
N VAL A 301 10.91 11.82 -11.92
CA VAL A 301 11.68 13.07 -12.13
C VAL A 301 13.16 12.76 -12.38
N SER A 302 13.73 11.80 -11.63
CA SER A 302 15.10 11.32 -11.87
C SER A 302 15.27 10.72 -13.26
N ASP A 303 14.38 9.81 -13.69
CA ASP A 303 14.42 9.18 -15.01
C ASP A 303 14.24 10.21 -16.15
N LEU A 304 13.35 11.19 -15.98
CA LEU A 304 13.17 12.27 -16.95
C LEU A 304 14.44 13.09 -17.12
N LYS A 305 15.09 13.46 -16.00
CA LYS A 305 16.35 14.20 -16.02
C LYS A 305 17.47 13.41 -16.69
N GLU A 306 17.65 12.15 -16.32
CA GLU A 306 18.66 11.26 -16.91
C GLU A 306 18.47 11.12 -18.43
N LYS A 307 17.23 10.98 -18.90
CA LYS A 307 16.91 10.90 -20.34
C LYS A 307 17.17 12.20 -21.07
N ASN A 308 16.86 13.34 -20.47
CA ASN A 308 17.14 14.65 -21.07
C ASN A 308 18.66 14.88 -21.19
N GLU A 309 19.43 14.57 -20.13
CA GLU A 309 20.90 14.65 -20.15
C GLU A 309 21.52 13.72 -21.21
N LEU A 310 20.99 12.50 -21.34
CA LEU A 310 21.41 11.57 -22.37
C LEU A 310 21.11 12.10 -23.77
N PHE A 311 19.92 12.66 -23.99
CA PHE A 311 19.54 13.25 -25.27
C PHE A 311 20.44 14.43 -25.64
N ASP A 312 20.69 15.35 -24.70
CA ASP A 312 21.57 16.50 -24.91
C ASP A 312 23.01 16.05 -25.22
N SER A 313 23.51 15.02 -24.53
CA SER A 313 24.81 14.42 -24.83
C SER A 313 24.87 13.85 -26.24
N ILE A 314 23.83 13.15 -26.69
CA ILE A 314 23.74 12.63 -28.06
C ILE A 314 23.74 13.78 -29.06
N VAL A 315 22.87 14.78 -28.86
CA VAL A 315 22.76 15.95 -29.75
C VAL A 315 24.09 16.69 -29.87
N SER A 316 24.82 16.87 -28.76
CA SER A 316 26.15 17.50 -28.77
C SER A 316 27.23 16.71 -29.53
N THR A 317 27.03 15.40 -29.70
CA THR A 317 27.97 14.54 -30.45
C THR A 317 27.76 14.66 -31.97
N TYR A 318 26.55 15.03 -32.40
CA TYR A 318 26.17 15.12 -33.81
C TYR A 318 26.09 16.56 -34.35
N ASN A 319 26.25 17.57 -33.49
CA ASN A 319 26.33 18.99 -33.84
C ASN A 319 27.78 19.49 -33.78
#